data_AF-A0A165U5P9-F1
#
_entry.id   AF-A0A165U5P9-F1
#
_cell.length_a   1.000
_cell.length_b   1.000
_cell.length_c   1.000
_cell.angle_alpha   90.00
_cell.angle_beta   90.00
_cell.angle_gamma   90.00
#
_symmetry.space_group_name_H-M   'P 1'
#
loop_
_entity.id
_entity.type
_entity.pdbx_description
1 polymer ?
#
loop_
_entity_poly.entity_id
_entity_poly.type
_entity_poly.pdbx_seq_one_letter_code
_entity_poly.pdbx_strand_id
1 'polypeptide(L)'
;MSIVQNQILPNSIPAPYTRPTSLRKAMNLSEADFKNTTTFLQEMTGKYLDPRKRLPDQQPEAMDKLFHEAREHAILKCYVGLWPISIYLRDRLSRSALLHKRNEKLHVPRERPLPQRGAEAHVPYNSCSQTTRSTTTTTPHCTRQLRPSETRDATTAEERTHAPGQKHSPFRSFLQTCKPNLRHLRYELTRAGIKSEDDFRRMAKLHAKYRERLLRERMHLTELEIVEVEAVVDQIVWSEM
;
A
#
# COMPACT_ATOMS: atom_id res chain seq x y z
N MET A 1 23.05 20.17 -17.62
CA MET A 1 21.94 19.34 -17.11
C MET A 1 20.98 20.25 -16.37
N SER A 2 19.88 20.63 -16.99
CA SER A 2 18.90 21.55 -16.40
C SER A 2 18.12 20.81 -15.31
N ILE A 3 18.27 21.26 -14.06
CA ILE A 3 17.44 20.80 -12.95
C ILE A 3 16.05 21.40 -13.19
N VAL A 4 15.16 20.61 -13.77
CA VAL A 4 13.75 20.98 -13.92
C VAL A 4 13.16 21.01 -12.51
N GLN A 5 13.16 22.19 -11.88
CA GLN A 5 12.39 22.43 -10.67
C GLN A 5 10.91 22.21 -11.01
N ASN A 6 10.39 21.04 -10.61
CA ASN A 6 8.96 20.76 -10.64
C ASN A 6 8.27 21.77 -9.71
N GLN A 7 7.76 22.87 -10.28
CA GLN A 7 6.88 23.76 -9.55
C GLN A 7 5.64 22.96 -9.15
N ILE A 8 5.55 22.64 -7.86
CA ILE A 8 4.38 21.97 -7.30
C ILE A 8 3.26 23.01 -7.32
N LEU A 9 2.23 22.77 -8.11
CA LEU A 9 1.06 23.65 -8.12
C LEU A 9 0.47 23.68 -6.69
N PRO A 10 0.08 24.85 -6.17
CA PRO A 10 -0.32 25.02 -4.76
C PRO A 10 -1.54 24.17 -4.33
N ASN A 11 -2.25 23.55 -5.29
CA ASN A 11 -3.41 22.70 -5.07
C ASN A 11 -3.21 21.24 -5.51
N SER A 12 -1.97 20.78 -5.69
CA SER A 12 -1.73 19.41 -6.12
C SER A 12 -2.03 18.38 -5.03
N ILE A 13 -2.79 17.35 -5.39
CA ILE A 13 -3.16 16.24 -4.49
C ILE A 13 -1.99 15.25 -4.44
N PRO A 14 -1.36 15.01 -3.27
CA PRO A 14 -0.24 14.09 -3.16
C PRO A 14 -0.68 12.63 -3.33
N ALA A 15 0.29 11.76 -3.61
CA ALA A 15 0.05 10.32 -3.64
C ALA A 15 -0.33 9.78 -2.24
N PRO A 16 -1.26 8.82 -2.14
CA PRO A 16 -1.57 8.18 -0.88
C PRO A 16 -0.35 7.36 -0.40
N TYR A 17 -0.02 7.47 0.89
CA TYR A 17 1.12 6.75 1.49
C TYR A 17 0.96 5.23 1.47
N THR A 18 -0.27 4.76 1.63
CA THR A 18 -0.62 3.33 1.57
C THR A 18 -1.17 2.98 0.21
N ARG A 19 -0.92 1.74 -0.24
CA ARG A 19 -1.60 1.21 -1.44
C ARG A 19 -3.11 1.26 -1.21
N PRO A 20 -3.86 2.03 -2.01
CA PRO A 20 -5.29 2.12 -1.82
C PRO A 20 -5.97 0.82 -2.21
N THR A 21 -7.08 0.50 -1.54
CA THR A 21 -7.92 -0.65 -1.90
C THR A 21 -8.68 -0.43 -3.20
N SER A 22 -8.99 0.83 -3.54
CA SER A 22 -9.54 1.19 -4.84
C SER A 22 -9.00 2.53 -5.33
N LEU A 23 -8.74 2.62 -6.63
CA LEU A 23 -8.26 3.85 -7.27
C LEU A 23 -9.26 4.99 -7.12
N ARG A 24 -10.57 4.71 -7.26
CA ARG A 24 -11.64 5.70 -7.08
C ARG A 24 -11.59 6.35 -5.70
N LYS A 25 -11.50 5.54 -4.64
CA LYS A 25 -11.46 6.03 -3.26
C LYS A 25 -10.17 6.82 -3.00
N ALA A 26 -9.06 6.39 -3.60
CA ALA A 26 -7.77 7.08 -3.49
C ALA A 26 -7.78 8.47 -4.13
N MET A 27 -8.50 8.63 -5.24
CA MET A 27 -8.63 9.89 -5.96
C MET A 27 -9.74 10.79 -5.40
N ASN A 28 -10.60 10.29 -4.51
CA ASN A 28 -11.75 11.02 -3.98
C ASN A 28 -12.65 11.64 -5.08
N LEU A 29 -12.87 10.88 -6.17
CA LEU A 29 -13.68 11.33 -7.31
C LEU A 29 -15.14 10.86 -7.20
N SER A 30 -16.04 11.63 -7.81
CA SER A 30 -17.39 11.16 -8.11
C SER A 30 -17.33 9.95 -9.05
N GLU A 31 -18.42 9.17 -9.11
CA GLU A 31 -18.48 8.01 -10.00
C GLU A 31 -18.41 8.39 -11.48
N ALA A 32 -19.06 9.49 -11.86
CA ALA A 32 -19.04 10.00 -13.23
C ALA A 32 -17.62 10.45 -13.64
N ASP A 33 -16.96 11.23 -12.79
CA ASP A 33 -15.59 11.72 -13.04
C ASP A 33 -14.57 10.58 -13.07
N PHE A 34 -14.75 9.60 -12.18
CA PHE A 34 -13.92 8.40 -12.16
C PHE A 34 -14.08 7.61 -13.46
N LYS A 35 -15.33 7.37 -13.89
CA LYS A 35 -15.62 6.68 -15.14
C LYS A 35 -14.97 7.39 -16.33
N ASN A 36 -15.19 8.70 -16.45
CA ASN A 36 -14.60 9.53 -17.50
C ASN A 36 -13.06 9.41 -17.53
N THR A 37 -12.42 9.60 -16.36
CA THR A 37 -10.97 9.50 -16.24
C THR A 37 -10.45 8.10 -16.60
N THR A 38 -11.14 7.04 -16.18
CA THR A 38 -10.72 5.66 -16.50
C THR A 38 -10.93 5.28 -17.96
N THR A 39 -11.96 5.81 -18.62
CA THR A 39 -12.17 5.66 -20.07
C THR A 39 -11.03 6.31 -20.83
N PHE A 40 -10.68 7.55 -20.48
CA PHE A 40 -9.55 8.25 -21.06
C PHE A 40 -8.24 7.46 -20.87
N LEU A 41 -7.95 7.01 -19.64
CA LEU A 41 -6.75 6.19 -19.39
C LEU A 41 -6.77 4.88 -20.17
N GLN A 42 -7.94 4.26 -20.35
CA GLN A 42 -8.09 3.05 -21.14
C GLN A 42 -7.71 3.30 -22.61
N GLU A 43 -8.21 4.38 -23.21
CA GLU A 43 -7.87 4.77 -24.57
C GLU A 43 -6.37 5.03 -24.73
N MET A 44 -5.78 5.81 -23.81
CA MET A 44 -4.34 6.09 -23.80
C MET A 44 -3.49 4.83 -23.68
N THR A 45 -3.87 3.91 -22.78
CA THR A 45 -3.15 2.63 -22.67
C THR A 45 -3.24 1.79 -23.92
N GLY A 46 -4.39 1.75 -24.60
CA GLY A 46 -4.54 1.02 -25.86
C GLY A 46 -3.77 1.66 -27.01
N LYS A 47 -3.61 2.98 -27.00
CA LYS A 47 -2.88 3.74 -28.02
C LYS A 47 -1.36 3.59 -27.91
N TYR A 48 -0.81 3.63 -26.69
CA TYR A 48 0.64 3.70 -26.48
C TYR A 48 1.30 2.42 -25.97
N LEU A 49 0.59 1.61 -25.18
CA LEU A 49 1.21 0.49 -24.47
C LEU A 49 0.82 -0.84 -25.09
N ASP A 50 1.75 -1.80 -25.00
CA ASP A 50 1.47 -3.18 -25.41
C ASP A 50 0.83 -3.94 -24.24
N PRO A 51 -0.44 -4.38 -24.32
CA PRO A 51 -1.10 -5.09 -23.23
C PRO A 51 -0.45 -6.44 -22.89
N ARG A 52 0.36 -6.99 -23.79
CA ARG A 52 1.03 -8.29 -23.60
C ARG A 52 2.29 -8.17 -22.74
N LYS A 53 2.85 -6.98 -22.60
CA LYS A 53 4.10 -6.73 -21.87
C LYS A 53 3.83 -6.27 -20.43
N ARG A 54 4.71 -6.62 -19.49
CA ARG A 54 4.62 -6.10 -18.12
C ARG A 54 5.08 -4.65 -18.08
N LEU A 55 4.72 -3.93 -17.03
CA LEU A 55 5.09 -2.53 -16.84
C LEU A 55 6.61 -2.23 -17.03
N PRO A 56 7.56 -2.99 -16.45
CA PRO A 56 8.99 -2.74 -16.67
C PRO A 56 9.48 -3.09 -18.09
N ASP A 57 8.70 -3.86 -18.85
CA ASP A 57 9.03 -4.30 -20.21
C ASP A 57 8.43 -3.36 -21.28
N GLN A 58 7.70 -2.31 -20.87
CA GLN A 58 7.15 -1.31 -21.77
C GLN A 58 8.25 -0.41 -22.32
N GLN A 59 8.06 0.09 -23.54
CA GLN A 59 9.00 1.04 -24.13
C GLN A 59 8.96 2.37 -23.34
N PRO A 60 10.10 2.90 -22.89
CA PRO A 60 10.14 4.13 -22.10
C PRO A 60 9.58 5.33 -22.87
N GLU A 61 9.85 5.43 -24.18
CA GLU A 61 9.30 6.50 -25.03
C GLU A 61 7.76 6.47 -25.11
N ALA A 62 7.17 5.28 -25.11
CA ALA A 62 5.71 5.13 -25.12
C ALA A 62 5.09 5.52 -23.78
N MET A 63 5.76 5.19 -22.68
CA MET A 63 5.38 5.64 -21.34
C MET A 63 5.44 7.16 -21.24
N ASP A 64 6.52 7.78 -21.72
CA ASP A 64 6.69 9.24 -21.69
C ASP A 64 5.62 9.95 -22.50
N LYS A 65 5.29 9.45 -23.70
CA LYS A 65 4.16 9.97 -24.51
C LYS A 65 2.82 9.86 -23.79
N LEU A 66 2.55 8.72 -23.15
CA LEU A 66 1.34 8.53 -22.36
C LEU A 66 1.27 9.50 -21.19
N PHE A 67 2.36 9.66 -20.43
CA PHE A 67 2.41 10.61 -19.32
C PHE A 67 2.25 12.05 -19.80
N HIS A 68 2.83 12.39 -20.95
CA HIS A 68 2.70 13.71 -21.56
C HIS A 68 1.24 14.02 -21.92
N GLU A 69 0.56 13.16 -22.69
CA GLU A 69 -0.86 13.38 -23.04
C GLU A 69 -1.77 13.37 -21.80
N ALA A 70 -1.45 12.54 -20.80
CA ALA A 70 -2.26 12.48 -19.59
C ALA A 70 -2.13 13.73 -18.70
N ARG A 71 -1.09 14.57 -18.87
CA ARG A 71 -1.02 15.89 -18.21
C ARG A 71 -2.08 16.86 -18.69
N GLU A 72 -2.57 16.69 -19.91
CA GLU A 72 -3.61 17.56 -20.48
C GLU A 72 -5.01 17.22 -19.95
N HIS A 73 -5.19 16.06 -19.31
CA HIS A 73 -6.48 15.65 -18.77
C HIS A 73 -6.87 16.49 -17.55
N ALA A 74 -8.07 17.09 -17.61
CA ALA A 74 -8.56 18.08 -16.66
C ALA A 74 -8.49 17.64 -15.18
N ILE A 75 -8.73 16.36 -14.89
CA ILE A 75 -8.68 15.81 -13.53
C ILE A 75 -7.25 15.35 -13.16
N LEU A 76 -6.49 14.80 -14.10
CA LEU A 76 -5.21 14.14 -13.77
C LEU A 76 -4.12 15.17 -13.46
N LYS A 77 -4.16 16.35 -14.08
CA LYS A 77 -3.25 17.47 -13.80
C LYS A 77 -3.28 17.94 -12.33
N CYS A 78 -4.35 17.65 -11.60
CA CYS A 78 -4.49 18.02 -10.19
C CYS A 78 -3.66 17.12 -9.26
N TYR A 79 -3.06 16.02 -9.74
CA TYR A 79 -2.34 15.07 -8.90
C TYR A 79 -0.83 15.20 -9.06
N VAL A 80 -0.11 15.26 -7.94
CA VAL A 80 1.35 15.32 -7.93
C VAL A 80 1.94 14.11 -8.64
N GLY A 81 2.81 14.36 -9.62
CA GLY A 81 3.54 13.31 -10.33
C GLY A 81 2.65 12.31 -11.07
N LEU A 82 1.38 12.65 -11.34
CA LEU A 82 0.42 11.77 -12.01
C LEU A 82 0.31 10.37 -11.36
N TRP A 83 0.44 10.31 -10.03
CA TRP A 83 0.44 9.03 -9.31
C TRP A 83 -0.77 8.11 -9.64
N PRO A 84 -1.99 8.60 -9.94
CA PRO A 84 -3.11 7.72 -10.25
C PRO A 84 -2.85 6.88 -11.50
N ILE A 85 -2.11 7.43 -12.47
CA ILE A 85 -1.75 6.74 -13.70
C ILE A 85 -0.83 5.56 -13.38
N SER A 86 0.21 5.78 -12.59
CA SER A 86 1.17 4.72 -12.24
C SER A 86 0.50 3.53 -11.54
N ILE A 87 -0.48 3.80 -10.65
CA ILE A 87 -1.26 2.76 -9.96
C ILE A 87 -2.18 2.06 -10.95
N TYR A 88 -2.91 2.83 -11.78
CA TYR A 88 -3.80 2.29 -12.80
C TYR A 88 -3.07 1.35 -13.77
N LEU A 89 -1.93 1.78 -14.31
CA LEU A 89 -1.11 1.02 -15.26
C LEU A 89 -0.64 -0.30 -14.65
N ARG A 90 -0.17 -0.26 -13.40
CA ARG A 90 0.27 -1.46 -12.68
C ARG A 90 -0.84 -2.48 -12.55
N ASP A 91 -2.03 -2.06 -12.11
CA ASP A 91 -3.17 -2.95 -11.93
C ASP A 91 -3.68 -3.49 -13.28
N ARG A 92 -3.81 -2.63 -14.29
CA ARG A 92 -4.34 -2.98 -15.61
C ARG A 92 -3.42 -3.95 -16.36
N LEU A 93 -2.12 -3.64 -16.45
CA LEU A 93 -1.16 -4.50 -17.16
C LEU A 93 -0.94 -5.83 -16.44
N SER A 94 -0.97 -5.83 -15.09
CA SER A 94 -0.90 -7.09 -14.33
C SER A 94 -2.07 -8.01 -14.66
N ARG A 95 -3.29 -7.47 -14.75
CA ARG A 95 -4.49 -8.25 -15.13
C ARG A 95 -4.43 -8.72 -16.58
N SER A 96 -4.02 -7.86 -17.51
CA SER A 96 -3.94 -8.21 -18.93
C SER A 96 -2.92 -9.32 -19.19
N ALA A 97 -1.73 -9.25 -18.58
CA ALA A 97 -0.72 -10.29 -18.68
C ALA A 97 -1.23 -11.66 -18.16
N LEU A 98 -2.01 -11.67 -17.08
CA LEU A 98 -2.63 -12.90 -16.56
C LEU A 98 -3.65 -13.48 -17.53
N LEU A 99 -4.49 -12.64 -18.15
CA LEU A 99 -5.47 -13.08 -19.15
C LEU A 99 -4.80 -13.64 -20.40
N HIS A 100 -3.74 -12.98 -20.89
CA HIS A 100 -2.97 -13.47 -22.02
C HIS A 100 -2.32 -14.82 -21.72
N LYS A 101 -1.66 -14.97 -20.56
CA LYS A 101 -1.07 -16.23 -20.13
C LYS A 101 -2.13 -17.35 -20.00
N ARG A 102 -3.35 -17.02 -19.58
CA ARG A 102 -4.46 -17.98 -19.51
C ARG A 102 -4.92 -18.41 -20.91
N ASN A 103 -5.06 -17.46 -21.83
CA ASN A 103 -5.51 -17.75 -23.20
C ASN A 103 -4.45 -18.51 -24.01
N GLU A 104 -3.17 -18.23 -23.79
CA GLU A 104 -2.06 -18.95 -24.41
C GLU A 104 -2.06 -20.43 -24.01
N LYS A 105 -2.34 -20.74 -22.74
CA LYS A 105 -2.50 -22.14 -22.28
C LYS A 105 -3.67 -22.87 -22.93
N LEU A 106 -4.72 -22.15 -23.31
CA LEU A 106 -5.87 -22.73 -24.00
C LEU A 106 -5.60 -22.95 -25.50
N HIS A 107 -4.66 -22.19 -26.07
CA HIS A 107 -4.24 -22.29 -27.46
C HIS A 107 -3.01 -23.18 -27.68
N VAL A 108 -2.48 -23.85 -26.64
CA VAL A 108 -1.61 -25.01 -26.86
C VAL A 108 -2.40 -25.92 -27.79
N PRO A 109 -1.91 -26.17 -29.02
CA PRO A 109 -2.58 -27.07 -29.94
C PRO A 109 -2.83 -28.32 -29.13
N ARG A 110 -4.11 -28.61 -28.88
CA ARG A 110 -4.48 -29.90 -28.35
C ARG A 110 -4.12 -30.80 -29.50
N GLU A 111 -2.89 -31.31 -29.49
CA GLU A 111 -2.48 -32.42 -30.32
C GLU A 111 -3.54 -33.45 -30.01
N ARG A 112 -4.57 -33.50 -30.86
CA ARG A 112 -5.50 -34.60 -30.85
C ARG A 112 -4.57 -35.78 -31.00
N PRO A 113 -4.51 -36.70 -30.04
CA PRO A 113 -3.88 -37.97 -30.28
C PRO A 113 -4.48 -38.45 -31.60
N LEU A 114 -3.63 -38.55 -32.63
CA LEU A 114 -4.08 -39.10 -33.90
C LEU A 114 -4.73 -40.43 -33.54
N PRO A 115 -5.99 -40.67 -33.94
CA PRO A 115 -6.66 -41.91 -33.61
C PRO A 115 -5.78 -43.04 -34.12
N GLN A 116 -5.16 -43.77 -33.19
CA GLN A 116 -4.51 -45.03 -33.51
C GLN A 116 -5.62 -45.91 -34.04
N ARG A 117 -5.56 -46.12 -35.35
CA ARG A 117 -6.46 -46.95 -36.14
C ARG A 117 -6.36 -48.38 -35.60
N GLY A 118 -7.21 -48.70 -34.64
CA GLY A 118 -7.27 -50.00 -34.00
C GLY A 118 -8.72 -50.37 -33.70
N ALA A 119 -9.26 -51.20 -34.60
CA ALA A 119 -10.36 -52.13 -34.43
C ALA A 119 -11.70 -51.62 -33.84
N GLU A 120 -12.66 -51.57 -34.75
CA GLU A 120 -14.07 -51.96 -34.58
C GLU A 120 -14.42 -52.65 -33.25
N ALA A 121 -15.31 -52.04 -32.45
CA ALA A 121 -16.37 -52.75 -31.75
C ALA A 121 -17.42 -51.79 -31.20
N HIS A 122 -18.60 -51.88 -31.80
CA HIS A 122 -19.94 -51.80 -31.21
C HIS A 122 -20.31 -50.71 -30.19
N VAL A 123 -21.24 -49.87 -30.65
CA VAL A 123 -22.10 -48.94 -29.92
C VAL A 123 -23.00 -49.71 -28.93
N PRO A 124 -23.26 -49.14 -27.74
CA PRO A 124 -24.64 -48.79 -27.45
C PRO A 124 -24.80 -47.36 -26.92
N TYR A 125 -25.79 -46.72 -27.51
CA TYR A 125 -26.41 -45.45 -27.16
C TYR A 125 -26.98 -45.54 -25.74
N ASN A 126 -26.66 -44.57 -24.87
CA ASN A 126 -27.53 -44.26 -23.74
C ASN A 126 -27.52 -42.76 -23.43
N SER A 127 -28.70 -42.18 -23.65
CA SER A 127 -29.14 -40.88 -23.14
C SER A 127 -29.24 -40.91 -21.62
N CYS A 128 -28.74 -39.89 -20.91
CA CYS A 128 -29.40 -39.41 -19.69
C CYS A 128 -28.88 -38.04 -19.23
N SER A 129 -29.75 -37.05 -19.38
CA SER A 129 -30.16 -35.97 -18.45
C SER A 129 -29.22 -35.38 -17.39
N GLN A 130 -29.19 -34.03 -17.41
CA GLN A 130 -29.38 -33.08 -16.31
C GLN A 130 -28.61 -33.29 -14.98
N THR A 131 -27.80 -32.30 -14.57
CA THR A 131 -27.71 -31.92 -13.15
C THR A 131 -27.32 -30.45 -12.99
N THR A 132 -28.28 -29.68 -12.48
CA THR A 132 -28.11 -28.36 -11.87
C THR A 132 -27.36 -28.50 -10.54
N ARG A 133 -26.34 -27.67 -10.28
CA ARG A 133 -25.69 -27.64 -8.96
C ARG A 133 -25.57 -26.21 -8.45
N SER A 134 -26.53 -25.86 -7.60
CA SER A 134 -26.47 -24.70 -6.69
C SER A 134 -25.58 -25.07 -5.51
N THR A 135 -24.58 -24.24 -5.20
CA THR A 135 -23.78 -24.33 -3.97
C THR A 135 -23.98 -23.07 -3.13
N THR A 136 -24.86 -23.17 -2.15
CA THR A 136 -24.91 -22.28 -0.98
C THR A 136 -23.75 -22.65 -0.06
N THR A 137 -22.82 -21.73 0.16
CA THR A 137 -21.72 -21.92 1.13
C THR A 137 -22.09 -21.17 2.40
N THR A 138 -22.44 -21.93 3.42
CA THR A 138 -22.79 -21.50 4.78
C THR A 138 -21.53 -21.11 5.55
N THR A 139 -21.50 -19.88 6.04
CA THR A 139 -20.44 -19.30 6.88
C THR A 139 -20.60 -19.77 8.34
N PRO A 140 -19.58 -20.37 8.99
CA PRO A 140 -19.63 -20.60 10.42
C PRO A 140 -19.14 -19.36 11.20
N HIS A 141 -20.05 -18.77 11.97
CA HIS A 141 -19.74 -17.77 13.00
C HIS A 141 -18.94 -18.43 14.13
N CYS A 142 -17.72 -17.94 14.39
CA CYS A 142 -16.95 -18.31 15.58
C CYS A 142 -17.23 -17.26 16.68
N THR A 143 -18.12 -17.60 17.60
CA THR A 143 -18.39 -16.85 18.83
C THR A 143 -17.26 -17.13 19.82
N ARG A 144 -16.29 -16.23 19.93
CA ARG A 144 -15.24 -16.33 20.96
C ARG A 144 -15.66 -15.53 22.19
N GLN A 145 -15.86 -16.29 23.27
CA GLN A 145 -16.29 -15.84 24.59
C GLN A 145 -15.34 -14.82 25.22
N LEU A 146 -15.96 -13.80 25.80
CA LEU A 146 -15.43 -12.85 26.76
C LEU A 146 -15.07 -13.59 28.06
N ARG A 147 -13.89 -13.33 28.61
CA ARG A 147 -13.53 -13.70 29.98
C ARG A 147 -13.53 -12.43 30.85
N PRO A 148 -14.23 -12.42 32.00
CA PRO A 148 -14.25 -11.27 32.90
C PRO A 148 -13.10 -11.29 33.92
N SER A 149 -12.76 -10.07 34.34
CA SER A 149 -12.35 -9.63 35.68
C SER A 149 -11.13 -10.26 36.35
N GLU A 150 -10.16 -9.40 36.71
CA GLU A 150 -9.67 -9.39 38.09
C GLU A 150 -9.08 -8.02 38.45
N THR A 151 -9.79 -7.37 39.38
CA THR A 151 -9.42 -6.18 40.13
C THR A 151 -8.40 -6.57 41.19
N ARG A 152 -7.26 -5.87 41.29
CA ARG A 152 -6.47 -5.81 42.52
C ARG A 152 -5.77 -4.46 42.66
N ASP A 153 -6.31 -3.66 43.58
CA ASP A 153 -5.63 -2.58 44.27
C ASP A 153 -4.49 -3.14 45.15
N ALA A 154 -3.43 -2.34 45.29
CA ALA A 154 -2.70 -2.01 46.51
C ALA A 154 -1.20 -1.75 46.22
N THR A 155 -0.85 -0.47 46.29
CA THR A 155 0.26 0.11 47.08
C THR A 155 1.45 -0.80 47.39
N THR A 156 2.68 -0.38 47.03
CA THR A 156 3.78 -0.11 47.99
C THR A 156 5.03 0.32 47.22
N ALA A 157 5.58 1.46 47.64
CA ALA A 157 6.86 1.97 47.19
C ALA A 157 7.99 1.04 47.64
N GLU A 158 8.81 0.58 46.70
CA GLU A 158 10.16 0.10 47.01
C GLU A 158 11.15 0.67 46.00
N GLU A 159 11.94 1.59 46.52
CA GLU A 159 13.16 2.15 45.98
C GLU A 159 14.20 1.04 45.84
N ARG A 160 14.20 0.36 44.71
CA ARG A 160 15.21 -0.65 44.37
C ARG A 160 16.45 0.04 43.82
N THR A 161 17.47 0.10 44.67
CA THR A 161 18.89 0.27 44.34
C THR A 161 19.26 -0.51 43.08
N HIS A 162 19.59 0.23 42.03
CA HIS A 162 20.01 -0.29 40.74
C HIS A 162 21.38 -0.98 40.84
N ALA A 163 21.43 -2.25 40.44
CA ALA A 163 22.67 -2.98 40.25
C ALA A 163 23.56 -2.30 39.17
N PRO A 164 24.86 -2.08 39.43
CA PRO A 164 25.78 -1.48 38.48
C PRO A 164 26.11 -2.51 37.39
N GLY A 165 25.44 -2.42 36.23
CA GLY A 165 25.74 -3.32 35.11
C GLY A 165 24.77 -3.31 33.94
N GLN A 166 23.59 -2.70 34.06
CA GLN A 166 22.69 -2.55 32.93
C GLN A 166 23.20 -1.44 32.00
N LYS A 167 23.96 -1.82 30.96
CA LYS A 167 24.24 -0.96 29.80
C LYS A 167 22.89 -0.44 29.27
N HIS A 168 22.61 0.83 29.54
CA HIS A 168 21.39 1.46 29.04
C HIS A 168 21.37 1.35 27.51
N SER A 169 20.23 0.94 26.95
CA SER A 169 20.04 0.93 25.49
C SER A 169 20.36 2.32 24.93
N PRO A 170 21.21 2.44 23.88
CA PRO A 170 21.64 3.73 23.34
C PRO A 170 20.45 4.62 22.96
N PHE A 171 19.34 4.02 22.52
CA PHE A 171 18.12 4.73 22.20
C PHE A 171 17.44 5.40 23.41
N ARG A 172 17.52 4.79 24.60
CA ARG A 172 16.97 5.40 25.83
C ARG A 172 17.74 6.66 26.20
N SER A 173 19.06 6.63 26.07
CA SER A 173 19.92 7.79 26.35
C SER A 173 19.64 8.92 25.36
N PHE A 174 19.50 8.59 24.07
CA PHE A 174 19.09 9.54 23.03
C PHE A 174 17.77 10.26 23.39
N LEU A 175 16.69 9.52 23.67
CA LEU A 175 15.40 10.13 24.02
C LEU A 175 15.45 11.00 25.28
N GLN A 176 16.33 10.67 26.23
CA GLN A 176 16.53 11.45 27.43
C GLN A 176 17.31 12.76 27.18
N THR A 177 18.13 12.82 26.11
CA THR A 177 18.87 14.03 25.72
C THR A 177 18.05 15.01 24.88
N CYS A 178 16.91 14.59 24.32
CA CYS A 178 16.00 15.45 23.57
C CYS A 178 15.41 16.57 24.44
N LYS A 179 15.06 17.70 23.81
CA LYS A 179 14.37 18.83 24.45
C LYS A 179 13.12 19.18 23.64
N PRO A 180 11.90 18.81 24.08
CA PRO A 180 11.54 18.18 25.36
C PRO A 180 12.01 16.72 25.52
N ASN A 181 12.03 16.25 26.77
CA ASN A 181 12.50 14.90 27.12
C ASN A 181 11.47 13.83 26.74
N LEU A 182 11.81 13.02 25.73
CA LEU A 182 10.92 12.01 25.16
C LEU A 182 11.07 10.62 25.80
N ARG A 183 11.79 10.49 26.91
CA ARG A 183 12.04 9.18 27.55
C ARG A 183 10.74 8.45 27.92
N HIS A 184 9.69 9.19 28.27
CA HIS A 184 8.39 8.63 28.64
C HIS A 184 7.68 7.96 27.44
N LEU A 185 7.96 8.39 26.20
CA LEU A 185 7.38 7.85 24.96
C LEU A 185 8.12 6.62 24.42
N ARG A 186 9.15 6.13 25.12
CA ARG A 186 10.01 5.05 24.62
C ARG A 186 9.22 3.78 24.27
N TYR A 187 8.24 3.40 25.08
CA TYR A 187 7.44 2.19 24.85
C TYR A 187 6.61 2.33 23.57
N GLU A 188 5.95 3.47 23.38
CA GLU A 188 5.11 3.78 22.22
C GLU A 188 5.93 3.83 20.93
N LEU A 189 7.10 4.46 20.96
CA LEU A 189 8.04 4.51 19.84
C LEU A 189 8.53 3.09 19.47
N THR A 190 8.92 2.30 20.47
CA THR A 190 9.39 0.92 20.25
C THR A 190 8.28 0.04 19.68
N ARG A 191 7.04 0.22 20.16
CA ARG A 191 5.84 -0.51 19.69
C ARG A 191 5.50 -0.16 18.24
N ALA A 192 5.73 1.09 17.82
CA ALA A 192 5.60 1.53 16.44
C ALA A 192 6.78 1.11 15.53
N GLY A 193 7.78 0.41 16.07
CA GLY A 193 8.93 -0.09 15.32
C GLY A 193 10.14 0.85 15.31
N ILE A 194 10.11 1.95 16.07
CA ILE A 194 11.21 2.90 16.19
C ILE A 194 12.07 2.48 17.37
N LYS A 195 13.16 1.76 17.11
CA LYS A 195 13.98 1.08 18.14
C LYS A 195 15.35 1.70 18.35
N SER A 196 15.74 2.62 17.46
CA SER A 196 17.06 3.24 17.41
C SER A 196 16.95 4.73 17.07
N GLU A 197 18.03 5.47 17.31
CA GLU A 197 18.15 6.87 16.90
C GLU A 197 17.99 7.01 15.38
N ASP A 198 18.59 6.10 14.60
CA ASP A 198 18.45 6.10 13.14
C ASP A 198 17.00 5.91 12.68
N ASP A 199 16.23 5.03 13.34
CA ASP A 199 14.80 4.89 13.06
C ASP A 199 14.05 6.19 13.34
N PHE A 200 14.40 6.88 14.42
CA PHE A 200 13.78 8.15 14.80
C PHE A 200 14.13 9.24 13.79
N ARG A 201 15.38 9.33 13.34
CA ARG A 201 15.81 10.23 12.25
C ARG A 201 15.13 9.91 10.92
N ARG A 202 14.93 8.62 10.59
CA ARG A 202 14.12 8.22 9.43
C ARG A 202 12.67 8.67 9.56
N MET A 203 12.08 8.56 10.75
CA MET A 203 10.73 9.07 11.02
C MET A 203 10.67 10.60 10.86
N ALA A 204 11.69 11.33 11.32
CA ALA A 204 11.78 12.78 11.20
C ALA A 204 11.70 13.26 9.75
N LYS A 205 12.30 12.50 8.81
CA LYS A 205 12.30 12.78 7.36
C LYS A 205 10.98 12.46 6.65
N LEU A 206 10.02 11.86 7.35
CA LEU A 206 8.69 11.62 6.79
C LEU A 206 7.95 12.95 6.60
N HIS A 207 7.08 13.00 5.60
CA HIS A 207 6.23 14.15 5.36
C HIS A 207 5.33 14.43 6.58
N ALA A 208 5.18 15.70 6.97
CA ALA A 208 4.49 16.12 8.21
C ALA A 208 3.13 15.44 8.41
N LYS A 209 2.24 15.49 7.41
CA LYS A 209 0.92 14.82 7.45
C LYS A 209 0.94 13.30 7.68
N TYR A 210 2.02 12.61 7.32
CA TYR A 210 2.16 11.18 7.57
C TYR A 210 2.70 10.91 8.96
N ARG A 211 3.69 11.71 9.38
CA ARG A 211 4.24 11.65 10.72
C ARG A 211 3.16 11.92 11.78
N GLU A 212 2.39 12.97 11.62
CA GLU A 212 1.26 13.28 12.52
C GLU A 212 0.28 12.09 12.64
N ARG A 213 -0.09 11.49 11.50
CA ARG A 213 -0.97 10.32 11.46
C ARG A 213 -0.36 9.09 12.13
N LEU A 214 0.93 8.85 11.95
CA LEU A 214 1.65 7.78 12.64
C LEU A 214 1.60 7.98 14.16
N LEU A 215 1.90 9.19 14.64
CA LEU A 215 1.88 9.53 16.06
C LEU A 215 0.48 9.38 16.66
N ARG A 216 -0.55 9.88 15.96
CA ARG A 216 -1.95 9.84 16.43
C ARG A 216 -2.59 8.46 16.32
N GLU A 217 -2.54 7.82 15.15
CA GLU A 217 -3.30 6.60 14.87
C GLU A 217 -2.57 5.31 15.31
N ARG A 218 -1.24 5.27 15.23
CA ARG A 218 -0.45 4.05 15.53
C ARG A 218 0.16 4.06 16.92
N MET A 219 0.59 5.22 17.39
CA MET A 219 1.18 5.38 18.72
C MET A 219 0.17 5.83 19.78
N HIS A 220 -0.99 6.36 19.38
CA HIS A 220 -2.01 6.91 20.28
C HIS A 220 -1.47 7.99 21.22
N LEU A 221 -0.55 8.82 20.70
CA LEU A 221 -0.06 9.96 21.45
C LEU A 221 -1.16 11.02 21.60
N THR A 222 -1.17 11.70 22.73
CA THR A 222 -1.97 12.89 22.98
C THR A 222 -1.46 14.08 22.15
N GLU A 223 -2.28 15.13 22.00
CA GLU A 223 -1.86 16.35 21.27
C GLU A 223 -0.56 16.95 21.84
N LEU A 224 -0.43 16.96 23.16
CA LEU A 224 0.74 17.52 23.83
C LEU A 224 2.00 16.72 23.49
N GLU A 225 1.94 15.39 23.60
CA GLU A 225 3.05 14.50 23.25
C GLU A 225 3.41 14.58 21.77
N ILE A 226 2.42 14.79 20.88
CA ILE A 226 2.68 15.02 19.46
C ILE A 226 3.50 16.29 19.27
N VAL A 227 3.08 17.41 19.89
CA VAL A 227 3.82 18.68 19.83
C VAL A 227 5.24 18.53 20.38
N GLU A 228 5.42 17.78 21.47
CA GLU A 228 6.74 17.49 22.02
C GLU A 228 7.63 16.72 21.05
N VAL A 229 7.10 15.68 20.40
CA VAL A 229 7.83 14.91 19.39
C VAL A 229 8.16 15.77 18.17
N GLU A 230 7.23 16.61 17.71
CA GLU A 230 7.45 17.49 16.56
C GLU A 230 8.53 18.55 16.84
N ALA A 231 8.56 19.13 18.05
CA ALA A 231 9.61 20.06 18.44
C ALA A 231 11.02 19.43 18.36
N VAL A 232 11.15 18.16 18.74
CA VAL A 232 12.43 17.43 18.64
C VAL A 232 12.75 17.07 17.18
N VAL A 233 11.74 16.67 16.40
CA VAL A 233 11.91 16.38 14.97
C VAL A 233 12.40 17.60 14.20
N ASP A 234 11.85 18.77 14.49
CA ASP A 234 12.28 20.02 13.86
C ASP A 234 13.73 20.32 14.23
N GLN A 235 14.13 20.20 15.50
CA GLN A 235 15.54 20.38 15.91
C GLN A 235 16.50 19.47 15.15
N ILE A 236 16.12 18.21 14.91
CA ILE A 236 16.92 17.26 14.13
C ILE A 236 17.06 17.73 12.68
N VAL A 237 15.97 18.14 12.05
CA VAL A 237 15.97 18.62 10.66
C VAL A 237 16.82 19.88 10.51
N TRP A 238 16.72 20.82 11.46
CA TRP A 238 17.53 22.04 11.48
C TRP A 238 19.03 21.75 11.68
N SER A 239 19.39 20.70 12.43
CA SER A 239 20.80 20.32 12.65
C SER A 239 21.48 19.65 11.46
N GLU A 240 20.70 19.15 10.49
CA GLU A 240 21.19 18.48 9.28
C GLU A 240 21.30 19.42 8.06
N MET A 241 20.89 20.69 8.21
CA MET A 241 21.05 21.75 7.20
C MET A 241 22.34 22.54 7.44
#